data_AF-A0A4R0DGM5-F1
#
_entry.id   AF-A0A4R0DGM5-F1
#
_cell.length_a   1.000
_cell.length_b   1.000
_cell.length_c   1.000
_cell.angle_alpha   90.00
_cell.angle_beta   90.00
_cell.angle_gamma   90.00
#
_symmetry.space_group_name_H-M   'P 1'
#
loop_
_entity.id
_entity.type
_entity.pdbx_description
1 polymer ?
#
loop_
_entity_poly.entity_id
_entity_poly.type
_entity_poly.pdbx_seq_one_letter_code
_entity_poly.pdbx_strand_id
1 'polypeptide(L)'
;MDHTNTLNPAIVQQAKQLALGLYEQQLASTPEQFAPVSDYQQHCVLALNMKDAMELYNENKVSKLGLPPLTYAETLFDVFVHDGLDATLLNDANALAQHFMETLSDTVFFQLKSDTLNNIDQVIAEVKTFSYWSPVWVLLAEQWHDTFNHKLSA
;
A
#
# COMPACT_ATOMS: atom_id res chain seq x y z
N MET A 1 -1.18 24.28 20.38
CA MET A 1 0.20 23.77 20.32
C MET A 1 0.09 22.44 19.62
N ASP A 2 0.35 22.42 18.31
CA ASP A 2 0.39 21.18 17.54
C ASP A 2 1.64 20.43 17.98
N HIS A 3 1.45 19.36 18.76
CA HIS A 3 2.47 18.34 18.90
C HIS A 3 2.44 17.52 17.61
N THR A 4 3.01 18.05 16.54
CA THR A 4 3.47 17.21 15.44
C THR A 4 4.54 16.30 16.04
N ASN A 5 4.15 15.08 16.40
CA ASN A 5 5.07 14.03 16.79
C ASN A 5 5.90 13.68 15.55
N THR A 6 6.99 14.40 15.35
CA THR A 6 7.93 14.10 14.28
C THR A 6 8.55 12.74 14.58
N LEU A 7 8.36 11.78 13.70
CA LEU A 7 8.97 10.46 13.78
C LEU A 7 10.47 10.57 14.05
N ASN A 8 10.99 9.80 15.00
CA ASN A 8 12.44 9.70 15.20
C ASN A 8 13.04 8.97 13.98
N PRO A 9 13.88 9.64 13.16
CA PRO A 9 14.38 9.04 11.93
C PRO A 9 15.14 7.74 12.15
N ALA A 10 15.80 7.59 13.31
CA ALA A 10 16.51 6.35 13.65
C ALA A 10 15.55 5.18 13.90
N ILE A 11 14.41 5.44 14.53
CA ILE A 11 13.38 4.42 14.79
C ILE A 11 12.71 4.01 13.49
N VAL A 12 12.38 4.97 12.62
CA VAL A 12 11.82 4.70 11.29
C VAL A 12 12.78 3.85 10.45
N GLN A 13 14.06 4.23 10.41
CA GLN A 13 15.07 3.48 9.65
C GLN A 13 15.23 2.05 10.18
N GLN A 14 15.26 1.87 11.50
CA GLN A 14 15.37 0.55 12.12
C GLN A 14 14.11 -0.29 11.86
N ALA A 15 12.92 0.32 11.97
CA ALA A 15 11.65 -0.35 11.68
C ALA A 15 11.58 -0.80 10.23
N LYS A 16 12.00 0.05 9.29
CA LYS A 16 12.08 -0.26 7.87
C LYS A 16 12.96 -1.48 7.61
N GLN A 17 14.15 -1.53 8.21
CA GLN A 17 15.06 -2.68 8.09
C GLN A 17 14.44 -3.97 8.63
N LEU A 18 13.78 -3.90 9.81
CA LEU A 18 13.11 -5.05 10.40
C LEU A 18 11.94 -5.53 9.53
N ALA A 19 11.08 -4.61 9.10
CA ALA A 19 9.93 -4.89 8.26
C ALA A 19 10.34 -5.53 6.93
N LEU A 20 11.34 -4.98 6.25
CA LEU A 20 11.81 -5.54 4.98
C LEU A 20 12.48 -6.90 5.16
N GLY A 21 13.21 -7.12 6.26
CA GLY A 21 13.74 -8.45 6.58
C GLY A 21 12.64 -9.51 6.80
N LEU A 22 11.55 -9.15 7.49
CA LEU A 22 10.37 -10.02 7.65
C LEU A 22 9.66 -10.25 6.31
N TYR A 23 9.53 -9.20 5.51
CA TYR A 23 8.89 -9.25 4.20
C TYR A 23 9.66 -10.13 3.21
N GLU A 24 10.98 -10.02 3.15
CA GLU A 24 11.84 -10.90 2.33
C GLU A 24 11.67 -12.38 2.71
N GLN A 25 11.59 -12.69 4.01
CA GLN A 25 11.35 -14.06 4.48
C GLN A 25 9.97 -14.57 4.06
N GLN A 26 8.95 -13.71 4.11
CA GLN A 26 7.61 -14.01 3.62
C GLN A 26 7.62 -14.29 2.12
N LEU A 27 8.27 -13.44 1.32
CA LEU A 27 8.41 -13.64 -0.12
C LEU A 27 9.12 -14.94 -0.46
N ALA A 28 10.24 -15.24 0.21
CA ALA A 28 11.00 -16.48 -0.01
C ALA A 28 10.19 -17.76 0.34
N SER A 29 9.20 -17.63 1.21
CA SER A 29 8.31 -18.72 1.62
C SER A 29 7.00 -18.77 0.81
N THR A 30 6.76 -17.80 -0.07
CA THR A 30 5.53 -17.69 -0.85
C THR A 30 5.59 -18.64 -2.06
N PRO A 31 4.59 -19.52 -2.26
CA PRO A 31 4.56 -20.39 -3.44
C PRO A 31 4.61 -19.58 -4.75
N GLU A 32 5.30 -20.08 -5.78
CA GLU A 32 5.53 -19.35 -7.04
C GLU A 32 4.25 -18.78 -7.69
N GLN A 33 3.11 -19.48 -7.56
CA GLN A 33 1.80 -19.02 -8.06
C GLN A 33 1.25 -17.76 -7.36
N PHE A 34 1.82 -17.38 -6.22
CA PHE A 34 1.50 -16.17 -5.46
C PHE A 34 2.70 -15.22 -5.35
N ALA A 35 3.83 -15.58 -5.98
CA ALA A 35 5.02 -14.76 -5.98
C ALA A 35 4.75 -13.41 -6.67
N PRO A 36 5.49 -12.35 -6.31
CA PRO A 36 5.37 -11.05 -6.96
C PRO A 36 5.54 -11.21 -8.48
N VAL A 37 4.46 -10.94 -9.22
CA VAL A 37 4.52 -10.94 -10.68
C VAL A 37 5.26 -9.67 -11.13
N SER A 38 6.00 -9.72 -12.23
CA SER A 38 6.67 -8.55 -12.83
C SER A 38 5.73 -7.39 -13.19
N ASP A 39 4.43 -7.62 -13.07
CA ASP A 39 3.34 -6.76 -13.53
C ASP A 39 3.27 -5.42 -12.78
N TYR A 40 3.87 -5.29 -11.58
CA TYR A 40 3.88 -4.01 -10.85
C TYR A 40 4.55 -2.85 -11.61
N GLN A 41 5.48 -3.13 -12.54
CA GLN A 41 6.21 -2.08 -13.29
C GLN A 41 5.39 -1.39 -14.38
N GLN A 42 4.28 -1.99 -14.84
CA GLN A 42 3.55 -1.47 -16.00
C GLN A 42 2.15 -0.92 -15.65
N HIS A 43 1.78 -0.89 -14.37
CA HIS A 43 0.37 -0.83 -14.01
C HIS A 43 0.06 0.15 -12.88
N CYS A 44 -1.12 0.76 -12.96
CA CYS A 44 -1.75 1.41 -11.83
C CYS A 44 -2.22 0.31 -10.87
N VAL A 45 -1.63 0.24 -9.68
CA VAL A 45 -1.99 -0.75 -8.66
C VAL A 45 -2.79 -0.09 -7.55
N LEU A 46 -3.91 -0.70 -7.20
CA LEU A 46 -4.77 -0.33 -6.09
C LEU A 46 -4.44 -1.25 -4.91
N ALA A 47 -4.24 -0.67 -3.74
CA ALA A 47 -4.12 -1.40 -2.49
C ALA A 47 -5.37 -1.10 -1.64
N LEU A 48 -6.14 -2.14 -1.33
CA LEU A 48 -7.34 -2.04 -0.50
C LEU A 48 -7.17 -2.91 0.73
N ASN A 49 -7.80 -2.52 1.84
CA ASN A 49 -7.94 -3.45 2.95
C ASN A 49 -8.77 -4.68 2.49
N MET A 50 -8.60 -5.81 3.17
CA MET A 50 -9.17 -7.08 2.74
C MET A 50 -10.70 -7.06 2.69
N LYS A 51 -11.35 -6.31 3.58
CA LYS A 51 -12.81 -6.20 3.63
C LYS A 51 -13.36 -5.48 2.40
N ASP A 52 -12.79 -4.32 2.06
CA ASP A 52 -13.18 -3.52 0.91
C ASP A 52 -12.84 -4.24 -0.40
N ALA A 53 -11.70 -4.94 -0.42
CA ALA A 53 -11.25 -5.75 -1.55
C ALA A 53 -12.23 -6.88 -1.92
N MET A 54 -12.87 -7.50 -0.92
CA MET A 54 -13.88 -8.54 -1.16
C MET A 54 -15.11 -8.01 -1.88
N GLU A 55 -15.46 -6.74 -1.65
CA GLU A 55 -16.60 -6.09 -2.29
C GLU A 55 -16.25 -5.47 -3.66
N LEU A 56 -14.97 -5.21 -3.91
CA LEU A 56 -14.47 -4.60 -5.14
C LEU A 56 -14.35 -5.57 -6.33
N TYR A 57 -14.40 -6.89 -6.10
CA TYR A 57 -14.02 -7.89 -7.11
C TYR A 57 -14.86 -7.79 -8.40
N ASN A 58 -14.30 -7.10 -9.39
CA ASN A 58 -14.85 -6.91 -10.74
C ASN A 58 -13.76 -7.24 -11.76
N GLU A 59 -13.76 -8.49 -12.23
CA GLU A 59 -12.75 -9.03 -13.14
C GLU A 59 -12.61 -8.24 -14.45
N ASN A 60 -13.63 -7.50 -14.87
CA ASN A 60 -13.58 -6.67 -16.08
C ASN A 60 -12.79 -5.37 -15.87
N LYS A 61 -12.70 -4.89 -14.62
CA LYS A 61 -12.08 -3.62 -14.26
C LYS A 61 -10.74 -3.80 -13.53
N VAL A 62 -10.54 -4.93 -12.88
CA VAL A 62 -9.31 -5.21 -12.13
C VAL A 62 -8.81 -6.64 -12.31
N SER A 63 -7.51 -6.84 -12.09
CA SER A 63 -6.89 -8.16 -11.89
C SER A 63 -6.27 -8.20 -10.51
N LYS A 64 -6.55 -9.23 -9.72
CA LYS A 64 -5.88 -9.42 -8.42
C LYS A 64 -4.40 -9.72 -8.64
N LEU A 65 -3.54 -9.06 -7.89
CA LEU A 65 -2.10 -9.26 -7.90
C LEU A 65 -1.65 -10.01 -6.63
N GLY A 66 -0.47 -10.62 -6.73
CA GLY A 66 0.29 -11.07 -5.56
C GLY A 66 0.88 -9.90 -4.78
N LEU A 67 1.69 -10.23 -3.77
CA LEU A 67 2.41 -9.24 -2.97
C LEU A 67 3.38 -8.40 -3.84
N PRO A 68 3.62 -7.13 -3.49
CA PRO A 68 4.53 -6.28 -4.25
C PRO A 68 5.98 -6.81 -4.24
N PRO A 69 6.76 -6.57 -5.30
CA PRO A 69 8.21 -6.72 -5.23
C PRO A 69 8.81 -5.93 -4.06
N LEU A 70 9.95 -6.40 -3.52
CA LEU A 70 10.60 -5.79 -2.36
C LEU A 70 10.83 -4.28 -2.51
N THR A 71 11.22 -3.81 -3.70
CA THR A 71 11.45 -2.39 -3.99
C THR A 71 10.18 -1.54 -3.82
N TYR A 72 9.02 -2.10 -4.15
CA TYR A 72 7.73 -1.42 -3.96
C TYR A 72 7.23 -1.55 -2.52
N ALA A 73 7.53 -2.64 -1.81
CA ALA A 73 7.27 -2.73 -0.38
C ALA A 73 8.12 -1.73 0.42
N GLU A 74 9.36 -1.50 0.01
CA GLU A 74 10.27 -0.51 0.59
C GLU A 74 9.70 0.91 0.51
N THR A 75 9.28 1.33 -0.68
CA THR A 75 8.72 2.68 -0.89
C THR A 75 7.32 2.81 -0.29
N LEU A 76 6.54 1.72 -0.22
CA LEU A 76 5.26 1.70 0.49
C LEU A 76 5.44 1.91 1.99
N PHE A 77 6.49 1.34 2.60
CA PHE A 77 6.82 1.60 4.01
C PHE A 77 7.03 3.10 4.26
N ASP A 78 7.74 3.78 3.36
CA ASP A 78 8.00 5.22 3.48
C ASP A 78 6.70 6.05 3.42
N VAL A 79 5.75 5.65 2.59
CA VAL A 79 4.42 6.27 2.53
C VAL A 79 3.59 5.96 3.78
N PHE A 80 3.60 4.70 4.24
CA PHE A 80 2.90 4.26 5.44
C PHE A 80 3.32 5.02 6.70
N VAL A 81 4.60 5.34 6.83
CA VAL A 81 5.07 6.13 7.98
C VAL A 81 4.86 7.63 7.81
N HIS A 82 4.58 8.13 6.60
CA HIS A 82 4.47 9.58 6.38
C HIS A 82 3.24 10.19 7.05
N ASP A 83 2.11 9.47 7.10
CA ASP A 83 0.83 10.02 7.57
C ASP A 83 0.19 9.18 8.69
N GLY A 84 -0.13 9.84 9.80
CA GLY A 84 -1.21 9.39 10.70
C GLY A 84 -0.93 8.19 11.61
N LEU A 85 0.33 7.83 11.87
CA LEU A 85 0.64 6.77 12.84
C LEU A 85 0.37 7.21 14.29
N ASP A 86 -0.20 6.31 15.09
CA ASP A 86 -0.39 6.52 16.53
C ASP A 86 0.96 6.81 17.21
N ALA A 87 1.00 7.84 18.06
CA ALA A 87 2.17 8.26 18.82
C ALA A 87 2.89 7.11 19.56
N THR A 88 2.14 6.09 19.96
CA THR A 88 2.64 4.90 20.66
C THR A 88 3.47 3.97 19.78
N LEU A 89 3.19 3.91 18.47
CA LEU A 89 3.97 3.15 17.49
C LEU A 89 5.27 3.86 17.10
N LEU A 90 5.38 5.17 17.35
CA LEU A 90 6.51 6.01 16.90
C LEU A 90 7.80 5.82 17.73
N ASN A 91 7.73 5.12 18.87
CA ASN A 91 8.84 4.98 19.81
C ASN A 91 9.46 3.57 19.85
N ASP A 92 8.90 2.60 19.14
CA ASP A 92 9.38 1.22 19.12
C ASP A 92 9.47 0.72 17.67
N ALA A 93 10.70 0.50 17.21
CA ALA A 93 10.98 0.06 15.85
C ALA A 93 10.36 -1.31 15.55
N ASN A 94 10.29 -2.21 16.53
CA ASN A 94 9.69 -3.53 16.35
C ASN A 94 8.17 -3.42 16.27
N ALA A 95 7.54 -2.61 17.11
CA ALA A 95 6.10 -2.37 17.04
C ALA A 95 5.70 -1.75 15.70
N LEU A 96 6.46 -0.76 15.22
CA LEU A 96 6.22 -0.12 13.93
C LEU A 96 6.39 -1.12 12.76
N ALA A 97 7.44 -1.93 12.78
CA ALA A 97 7.68 -2.95 11.76
C ALA A 97 6.55 -4.00 11.74
N GLN A 98 6.12 -4.48 12.91
CA GLN A 98 5.01 -5.43 13.03
C GLN A 98 3.71 -4.82 12.52
N HIS A 99 3.41 -3.57 12.89
CA HIS A 99 2.19 -2.90 12.45
C HIS A 99 2.14 -2.76 10.92
N PHE A 100 3.27 -2.43 10.28
CA PHE A 100 3.36 -2.43 8.82
C PHE A 100 3.10 -3.82 8.23
N MET A 101 3.71 -4.88 8.78
CA MET A 101 3.53 -6.25 8.29
C MET A 101 2.09 -6.77 8.46
N GLU A 102 1.44 -6.41 9.58
CA GLU A 102 0.03 -6.71 9.82
C GLU A 102 -0.86 -5.98 8.81
N THR A 103 -0.59 -4.70 8.57
CA THR A 103 -1.34 -3.90 7.60
C THR A 103 -1.18 -4.45 6.18
N LEU A 104 0.05 -4.81 5.78
CA LEU A 104 0.31 -5.47 4.50
C LEU A 104 -0.44 -6.81 4.38
N SER A 105 -0.51 -7.59 5.45
CA SER A 105 -1.20 -8.87 5.46
C SER A 105 -2.73 -8.73 5.33
N ASP A 106 -3.29 -7.61 5.80
CA ASP A 106 -4.69 -7.23 5.60
C ASP A 106 -4.91 -6.44 4.30
N THR A 107 -3.90 -6.30 3.44
CA THR A 107 -3.99 -5.55 2.18
C THR A 107 -4.06 -6.49 0.98
N VAL A 108 -4.96 -6.18 0.06
CA VAL A 108 -5.10 -6.86 -1.24
C VAL A 108 -4.77 -5.88 -2.36
N PHE A 109 -3.95 -6.35 -3.29
CA PHE A 109 -3.46 -5.58 -4.42
C PHE A 109 -4.20 -5.94 -5.70
N PHE A 110 -4.54 -4.93 -6.49
CA PHE A 110 -5.21 -5.07 -7.77
C PHE A 110 -4.57 -4.20 -8.84
N GLN A 111 -4.32 -4.76 -10.00
CA GLN A 111 -4.07 -3.97 -11.21
C GLN A 111 -5.39 -3.39 -11.71
N LEU A 112 -5.43 -2.08 -11.94
CA LEU A 112 -6.53 -1.41 -12.62
C LEU A 112 -6.40 -1.58 -14.15
N LYS A 113 -7.45 -2.10 -14.79
CA LYS A 113 -7.59 -2.21 -16.25
C LYS A 113 -8.22 -0.92 -16.78
N SER A 114 -7.39 0.09 -17.01
CA SER A 114 -7.80 1.37 -17.58
C SER A 114 -6.79 1.85 -18.62
N ASP A 115 -7.20 2.84 -19.41
CA ASP A 115 -6.28 3.62 -20.23
C ASP A 115 -5.26 4.36 -19.34
N THR A 116 -4.23 4.97 -19.94
CA THR A 116 -3.21 5.68 -19.17
C THR A 116 -3.81 6.81 -18.32
N LEU A 117 -3.76 6.63 -16.99
CA LEU A 117 -4.14 7.63 -16.00
C LEU A 117 -2.90 8.41 -15.56
N ASN A 118 -3.04 9.73 -15.40
CA ASN A 118 -1.89 10.62 -15.20
C ASN A 118 -1.83 11.24 -13.80
N ASN A 119 -2.86 11.06 -12.97
CA ASN A 119 -2.88 11.53 -11.58
C ASN A 119 -3.83 10.71 -10.71
N ILE A 120 -3.72 10.89 -9.40
CA ILE A 120 -4.50 10.16 -8.40
C ILE A 120 -6.00 10.47 -8.46
N ASP A 121 -6.40 11.70 -8.73
CA ASP A 121 -7.83 12.05 -8.83
C ASP A 121 -8.52 11.27 -9.97
N GLN A 122 -7.84 11.09 -11.09
CA GLN A 122 -8.32 10.27 -12.21
C GLN A 122 -8.42 8.79 -11.82
N VAL A 123 -7.46 8.27 -11.06
CA VAL A 123 -7.51 6.89 -10.55
C VAL A 123 -8.70 6.71 -9.62
N ILE A 124 -8.90 7.61 -8.65
CA ILE A 124 -10.01 7.50 -7.71
C ILE A 124 -11.34 7.64 -8.47
N ALA A 125 -11.45 8.59 -9.42
CA ALA A 125 -12.65 8.76 -10.23
C ALA A 125 -13.00 7.50 -11.04
N GLU A 126 -12.01 6.84 -11.65
CA GLU A 126 -12.21 5.58 -12.37
C GLU A 126 -12.67 4.46 -11.42
N VAL A 127 -12.01 4.31 -10.26
CA VAL A 127 -12.39 3.31 -9.25
C VAL A 127 -13.82 3.52 -8.77
N LYS A 128 -14.26 4.78 -8.59
CA LYS A 128 -15.65 5.10 -8.19
C LYS A 128 -16.70 4.73 -9.22
N THR A 129 -16.33 4.41 -10.47
CA THR A 129 -17.30 3.91 -11.46
C THR A 129 -17.72 2.47 -11.18
N PHE A 130 -16.95 1.70 -10.41
CA PHE A 130 -17.22 0.28 -10.14
C PHE A 130 -17.02 -0.14 -8.68
N SER A 131 -16.57 0.74 -7.79
CA SER A 131 -16.38 0.47 -6.36
C SER A 131 -16.92 1.62 -5.51
N TYR A 132 -17.63 1.26 -4.43
CA TYR A 132 -17.98 2.21 -3.38
C TYR A 132 -16.74 2.61 -2.56
N TRP A 133 -15.86 1.65 -2.28
CA TRP A 133 -14.66 1.83 -1.47
C TRP A 133 -13.55 2.51 -2.27
N SER A 134 -12.81 3.39 -1.59
CA SER A 134 -11.59 3.99 -2.12
C SER A 134 -10.40 3.10 -1.76
N PRO A 135 -9.36 3.03 -2.60
CA PRO A 135 -8.11 2.41 -2.19
C PRO A 135 -7.51 3.14 -0.98
N VAL A 136 -6.71 2.42 -0.20
CA VAL A 136 -5.88 2.97 0.87
C VAL A 136 -4.59 3.54 0.28
N TRP A 137 -3.97 2.80 -0.63
CA TRP A 137 -2.83 3.27 -1.42
C TRP A 137 -3.01 3.00 -2.90
N VAL A 138 -2.36 3.84 -3.70
CA VAL A 138 -2.27 3.66 -5.16
C VAL A 138 -0.81 3.73 -5.58
N LEU A 139 -0.35 2.73 -6.33
CA LEU A 139 0.91 2.81 -7.09
C LEU A 139 0.59 3.39 -8.46
N LEU A 140 1.09 4.59 -8.76
CA LEU A 140 0.94 5.25 -10.05
C LEU A 140 2.30 5.79 -10.49
N ALA A 141 2.67 5.53 -11.74
CA ALA A 141 3.98 5.93 -12.27
C ALA A 141 5.15 5.53 -11.34
N GLU A 142 5.11 4.29 -10.86
CA GLU A 142 6.12 3.69 -9.95
C GLU A 142 6.21 4.32 -8.56
N GLN A 143 5.26 5.18 -8.17
CA GLN A 143 5.22 5.85 -6.86
C GLN A 143 3.96 5.49 -6.09
N TRP A 144 4.12 5.19 -4.80
CA TRP A 144 2.98 4.98 -3.90
C TRP A 144 2.41 6.31 -3.45
N HIS A 145 1.08 6.35 -3.36
CA HIS A 145 0.32 7.49 -2.91
C HIS A 145 -0.66 7.04 -1.83
N ASP A 146 -0.70 7.75 -0.71
CA ASP A 146 -1.75 7.62 0.29
C ASP A 146 -3.05 8.26 -0.23
N THR A 147 -4.10 7.46 -0.27
CA THR A 147 -5.44 7.89 -0.70
C THR A 147 -6.47 7.89 0.43
N PHE A 148 -6.08 7.51 1.65
CA PHE A 148 -6.96 7.53 2.82
C PHE A 148 -7.38 8.95 3.19
N ASN A 149 -6.45 9.92 3.10
CA ASN A 149 -6.73 11.33 3.38
C ASN A 149 -7.08 12.18 2.16
N HIS A 150 -7.09 11.58 0.95
CA HIS A 150 -7.53 12.28 -0.26
C HIS A 150 -9.05 12.49 -0.21
N LYS A 151 -9.45 13.60 0.41
CA LYS A 151 -10.81 14.12 0.27
C LYS A 151 -10.95 14.58 -1.17
N LEU A 152 -11.60 13.77 -2.00
CA LEU A 152 -12.19 14.27 -3.23
C LEU A 152 -13.16 15.40 -2.83
N SER A 153 -12.80 16.64 -3.12
CA SER A 153 -13.76 17.75 -3.05
C SER A 153 -14.86 17.46 -4.06
N ALA A 154 -16.05 17.14 -3.54
CA ALA A 154 -17.28 16.95 -4.30
C ALA A 154 -17.70 18.24 -5.03
#